data_AF-A0A7J7JCA2-F1
#
_entry.id   AF-A0A7J7JCA2-F1
#
_cell.length_a   1.000
_cell.length_b   1.000
_cell.length_c   1.000
_cell.angle_alpha   90.00
_cell.angle_beta   90.00
_cell.angle_gamma   90.00
#
_symmetry.space_group_name_H-M   'P 1'
#
loop_
_entity.id
_entity.type
_entity.pdbx_description
1 polymer ?
#
loop_
_entity_poly.entity_id
_entity_poly.type
_entity_poly.pdbx_seq_one_letter_code
_entity_poly.pdbx_strand_id
1 'polypeptide(L)'
;MSLSLHSALPGQNVTLTPLHLRKAKLMFFYVRYPSSVLLKNYFCDVHFNKNNTAQLVKWFSNFREFYYIQMEKYARQSIAEGLSADQVEVTTESELYKILNLHYNRNNQIETTLREFFRAIAVGKDREQSWKKPIYKVIARLDDIVPEYFKSQDWMEQLSD
;
A
#
# COMPACT_ATOMS: atom_id res chain seq x y z
N MET A 1 39.39 -8.63 -19.71
CA MET A 1 38.80 -9.63 -18.79
C MET A 1 38.06 -8.88 -17.70
N SER A 2 36.74 -8.81 -17.77
CA SER A 2 35.95 -8.07 -16.77
C SER A 2 34.57 -8.70 -16.63
N LEU A 3 34.40 -9.55 -15.61
CA LEU A 3 33.09 -9.82 -15.01
C LEU A 3 33.32 -9.99 -13.51
N SER A 4 33.15 -8.89 -12.76
CA SER A 4 33.03 -8.97 -11.31
C SER A 4 31.68 -9.61 -10.98
N LEU A 5 31.71 -10.88 -10.61
CA LEU A 5 30.63 -11.52 -9.86
C LEU A 5 30.51 -10.77 -8.53
N HIS A 6 29.54 -9.86 -8.42
CA HIS A 6 29.07 -9.42 -7.11
C HIS A 6 28.39 -10.62 -6.46
N SER A 7 29.18 -11.38 -5.70
CA SER A 7 28.67 -12.46 -4.86
C SER A 7 27.76 -11.84 -3.79
N ALA A 8 26.60 -12.47 -3.58
CA ALA A 8 25.70 -12.09 -2.50
C ALA A 8 26.44 -12.18 -1.16
N LEU A 9 26.30 -11.16 -0.30
CA LEU A 9 26.85 -11.23 1.04
C LEU A 9 26.16 -12.36 1.83
N PRO A 10 26.86 -12.99 2.80
CA PRO A 10 26.25 -14.00 3.66
C PRO A 10 24.96 -13.45 4.30
N GLY A 11 23.84 -14.15 4.11
CA GLY A 11 22.54 -13.76 4.64
C GLY A 11 21.62 -12.98 3.68
N GLN A 12 22.04 -12.68 2.44
CA GLN A 12 21.14 -12.06 1.46
C GLN A 12 20.35 -13.10 0.64
N ASN A 13 19.03 -12.96 0.64
CA ASN A 13 18.10 -13.75 -0.15
C ASN A 13 17.95 -13.20 -1.57
N VAL A 14 18.16 -14.03 -2.58
CA VAL A 14 17.88 -13.67 -3.99
C VAL A 14 16.38 -13.80 -4.29
N THR A 15 15.71 -14.74 -3.61
CA THR A 15 14.29 -15.04 -3.75
C THR A 15 13.47 -14.31 -2.69
N LEU A 16 12.36 -13.69 -3.09
CA LEU A 16 11.45 -13.07 -2.12
C LEU A 16 10.62 -14.12 -1.39
N THR A 17 10.52 -13.97 -0.08
CA THR A 17 9.82 -14.91 0.81
C THR A 17 8.42 -14.39 1.17
N PRO A 18 7.55 -15.25 1.75
CA PRO A 18 6.28 -14.79 2.32
C PRO A 18 6.46 -13.70 3.39
N LEU A 19 7.59 -13.71 4.11
CA LEU A 19 7.93 -12.68 5.08
C LEU A 19 8.16 -11.31 4.40
N HIS A 20 8.85 -11.28 3.27
CA HIS A 20 9.01 -10.03 2.48
C HIS A 20 7.66 -9.53 1.96
N LEU A 21 6.76 -10.43 1.56
CA LEU A 21 5.41 -10.05 1.14
C LEU A 21 4.63 -9.42 2.31
N ARG A 22 4.69 -10.02 3.50
CA ARG A 22 4.05 -9.47 4.72
C ARG A 22 4.62 -8.10 5.06
N LYS A 23 5.94 -7.93 5.02
CA LYS A 23 6.63 -6.66 5.22
C LYS A 23 6.16 -5.60 4.21
N ALA A 24 6.13 -5.93 2.92
CA ALA A 24 5.68 -5.04 1.86
C ALA A 24 4.22 -4.60 2.04
N LYS A 25 3.34 -5.51 2.47
CA LYS A 25 1.95 -5.15 2.80
C LYS A 25 1.90 -4.12 3.93
N LEU A 26 2.62 -4.32 5.03
CA LEU A 26 2.61 -3.37 6.14
C LEU A 26 3.23 -2.02 5.75
N MET A 27 4.31 -2.02 4.96
CA MET A 27 4.90 -0.80 4.41
C MET A 27 3.94 -0.02 3.49
N PHE A 28 3.00 -0.70 2.82
CA PHE A 28 2.05 -0.06 1.89
C PHE A 28 1.23 1.07 2.54
N PHE A 29 0.96 1.00 3.85
CA PHE A 29 0.20 2.01 4.58
C PHE A 29 1.03 3.22 5.04
N TYR A 30 2.33 3.16 4.79
CA TYR A 30 3.23 4.30 4.89
C TYR A 30 3.53 4.84 3.49
N VAL A 31 3.79 3.97 2.52
CA VAL A 31 4.19 4.38 1.18
C VAL A 31 3.44 3.59 0.10
N ARG A 32 2.66 4.29 -0.72
CA ARG A 32 1.89 3.66 -1.81
C ARG A 32 2.72 3.47 -3.06
N TYR A 33 3.67 4.37 -3.31
CA TYR A 33 4.51 4.39 -4.50
C TYR A 33 6.00 4.38 -4.11
N PRO A 34 6.51 3.30 -3.49
CA PRO A 34 7.90 3.26 -3.05
C PRO A 34 8.86 3.31 -4.25
N SER A 35 9.91 4.12 -4.13
CA SER A 35 10.99 4.13 -5.11
C SER A 35 11.85 2.86 -4.98
N SER A 36 12.58 2.49 -6.04
CA SER A 36 13.52 1.38 -5.97
C SER A 36 14.63 1.60 -4.93
N VAL A 37 14.99 2.85 -4.65
CA VAL A 37 15.96 3.20 -3.60
C VAL A 37 15.37 2.90 -2.22
N LEU A 38 14.12 3.30 -1.98
CA LEU A 38 13.42 3.00 -0.73
C LEU A 38 13.33 1.49 -0.51
N LEU A 39 12.90 0.73 -1.53
CA LEU A 39 12.85 -0.73 -1.43
C LEU A 39 14.20 -1.35 -1.06
N LYS A 40 15.29 -0.90 -1.68
CA LYS A 40 16.64 -1.39 -1.35
C LYS A 40 17.06 -1.09 0.08
N ASN A 41 16.64 0.06 0.62
CA ASN A 41 16.99 0.46 1.98
C ASN A 41 16.21 -0.33 3.05
N TYR A 42 14.97 -0.74 2.77
CA TYR A 42 14.11 -1.43 3.74
C TYR A 42 14.13 -2.96 3.60
N PHE A 43 14.66 -3.52 2.52
CA PHE A 43 14.85 -4.96 2.32
C PHE A 43 16.35 -5.28 2.27
N CYS A 44 17.09 -4.95 3.33
CA CYS A 44 18.54 -5.08 3.40
C CYS A 44 19.04 -6.53 3.33
N ASP A 45 18.17 -7.48 3.66
CA ASP A 45 18.36 -8.92 3.57
C ASP A 45 18.07 -9.49 2.17
N VAL A 46 17.75 -8.64 1.18
CA VAL A 46 17.51 -9.05 -0.21
C VAL A 46 18.67 -8.65 -1.11
N HIS A 47 19.19 -9.62 -1.87
CA HIS A 47 20.13 -9.33 -2.96
C HIS A 47 19.36 -8.94 -4.22
N PHE A 48 19.22 -7.63 -4.46
CA PHE A 48 18.39 -7.12 -5.55
C PHE A 48 18.91 -7.48 -6.94
N ASN A 49 18.01 -8.02 -7.77
CA ASN A 49 18.20 -8.25 -9.20
C ASN A 49 16.96 -7.75 -9.97
N LYS A 50 16.98 -7.82 -11.31
CA LYS A 50 15.87 -7.34 -12.15
C LYS A 50 14.54 -8.03 -11.81
N ASN A 51 14.56 -9.33 -11.52
CA ASN A 51 13.37 -10.14 -11.30
C ASN A 51 12.71 -9.82 -9.95
N ASN A 52 13.47 -9.84 -8.85
CA ASN A 52 12.91 -9.53 -7.53
C ASN A 52 12.52 -8.05 -7.39
N THR A 53 13.23 -7.13 -8.06
CA THR A 53 12.84 -5.71 -8.13
C THR A 53 11.47 -5.58 -8.82
N ALA A 54 11.29 -6.22 -9.98
CA ALA A 54 10.02 -6.20 -10.70
C ALA A 54 8.89 -6.86 -9.88
N GLN A 55 9.18 -7.92 -9.14
CA GLN A 55 8.21 -8.59 -8.27
C GLN A 55 7.72 -7.68 -7.13
N LEU A 56 8.63 -6.96 -6.44
CA LEU A 56 8.24 -5.98 -5.42
C LEU A 56 7.38 -4.87 -6.02
N VAL A 57 7.79 -4.29 -7.15
CA VAL A 57 7.00 -3.24 -7.84
C VAL A 57 5.61 -3.77 -8.21
N LYS A 58 5.52 -5.01 -8.68
CA LYS A 58 4.24 -5.67 -9.00
C LYS A 58 3.38 -5.86 -7.76
N TRP A 59 3.95 -6.27 -6.62
CA TRP A 59 3.19 -6.38 -5.36
C TRP A 59 2.57 -5.05 -4.96
N PHE A 60 3.34 -3.96 -4.94
CA PHE A 60 2.80 -2.64 -4.63
C PHE A 60 1.74 -2.18 -5.64
N SER A 61 1.86 -2.57 -6.91
CA SER A 61 0.80 -2.33 -7.91
C SER A 61 -0.49 -3.07 -7.57
N ASN A 62 -0.38 -4.36 -7.25
CA ASN A 62 -1.54 -5.17 -6.86
C ASN A 62 -2.20 -4.65 -5.58
N PHE A 63 -1.41 -4.18 -4.60
CA PHE A 63 -1.94 -3.62 -3.36
C PHE A 63 -2.75 -2.34 -3.64
N ARG A 64 -2.23 -1.43 -4.48
CA ARG A 64 -2.96 -0.23 -4.90
C ARG A 64 -4.24 -0.56 -5.63
N GLU A 65 -4.17 -1.50 -6.58
CA GLU A 65 -5.34 -1.91 -7.34
C GLU A 65 -6.44 -2.47 -6.43
N PHE A 66 -6.09 -3.43 -5.58
CA PHE A 66 -7.02 -3.98 -4.60
C PHE A 66 -7.60 -2.89 -3.68
N TYR A 67 -6.74 -2.03 -3.12
CA TYR A 67 -7.15 -0.95 -2.23
C TYR A 67 -8.15 0.00 -2.91
N TYR A 68 -7.83 0.49 -4.12
CA TYR A 68 -8.71 1.42 -4.84
C TYR A 68 -10.01 0.76 -5.32
N ILE A 69 -10.01 -0.54 -5.63
CA ILE A 69 -11.23 -1.29 -5.91
C ILE A 69 -12.14 -1.31 -4.68
N GLN A 70 -11.60 -1.57 -3.48
CA GLN A 70 -12.40 -1.57 -2.25
C GLN A 70 -12.94 -0.16 -1.94
N MET A 71 -12.13 0.89 -2.10
CA MET A 71 -12.56 2.29 -1.90
C MET A 71 -13.72 2.66 -2.82
N GLU A 72 -13.59 2.33 -4.11
CA GLU A 72 -14.66 2.59 -5.08
C GLU A 72 -15.93 1.78 -4.75
N LYS A 73 -15.79 0.48 -4.46
CA LYS A 73 -16.92 -0.39 -4.10
C LYS A 73 -17.70 0.20 -2.92
N TYR A 74 -16.99 0.53 -1.83
CA TYR A 74 -17.63 1.03 -0.62
C TYR A 74 -18.23 2.43 -0.82
N ALA A 75 -17.55 3.31 -1.56
CA ALA A 75 -18.10 4.62 -1.91
C ALA A 75 -19.42 4.50 -2.69
N ARG A 76 -19.49 3.59 -3.68
CA ARG A 76 -20.73 3.32 -4.43
C ARG A 76 -21.83 2.76 -3.55
N GLN A 77 -21.50 1.87 -2.62
CA GLN A 77 -22.47 1.32 -1.65
C GLN A 77 -23.04 2.41 -0.75
N SER A 78 -22.19 3.24 -0.15
CA SER A 78 -22.62 4.37 0.67
C SER A 78 -23.52 5.36 -0.09
N ILE A 79 -23.23 5.63 -1.37
CA ILE A 79 -24.09 6.47 -2.22
C ILE A 79 -25.44 5.79 -2.46
N ALA A 80 -25.46 4.48 -2.73
CA ALA A 80 -26.70 3.73 -2.96
C ALA A 80 -27.58 3.65 -1.70
N GLU A 81 -26.97 3.69 -0.52
CA GLU A 81 -27.63 3.77 0.79
C GLU A 81 -28.14 5.18 1.12
N GLY A 82 -27.84 6.18 0.28
CA GLY A 82 -28.29 7.56 0.45
C GLY A 82 -27.50 8.36 1.49
N LEU A 83 -26.30 7.90 1.86
CA LEU A 83 -25.41 8.62 2.77
C LEU A 83 -24.85 9.88 2.12
N SER A 84 -24.49 10.87 2.94
CA SER A 84 -23.69 12.03 2.52
C SER A 84 -22.20 11.83 2.83
N ALA A 85 -21.32 12.64 2.22
CA ALA A 85 -19.87 12.46 2.34
C ALA A 85 -19.32 12.59 3.77
N ASP A 86 -20.02 13.34 4.63
CA ASP A 86 -19.75 13.54 6.05
C ASP A 86 -20.23 12.36 6.91
N GLN A 87 -21.23 11.61 6.45
CA GLN A 87 -21.71 10.38 7.11
C GLN A 87 -20.85 9.16 6.78
N VAL A 88 -19.98 9.26 5.78
CA VAL A 88 -19.01 8.22 5.44
C VAL A 88 -17.93 8.17 6.53
N GLU A 89 -18.01 7.13 7.35
CA GLU A 89 -17.07 6.80 8.42
C GLU A 89 -16.56 5.37 8.24
N VAL A 90 -15.29 5.13 8.60
CA VAL A 90 -14.72 3.78 8.61
C VAL A 90 -14.42 3.38 10.05
N THR A 91 -15.37 2.66 10.65
CA THR A 91 -15.25 2.13 12.01
C THR A 91 -14.61 0.74 12.01
N THR A 92 -14.18 0.24 13.17
CA THR A 92 -13.66 -1.14 13.32
C THR A 92 -14.66 -2.21 12.90
N GLU A 93 -15.96 -1.89 12.91
CA GLU A 93 -17.03 -2.78 12.49
C GLU A 93 -17.31 -2.76 10.99
N SER A 94 -16.82 -1.74 10.29
CA SER A 94 -17.00 -1.60 8.84
C SER A 94 -16.37 -2.78 8.10
N GLU A 95 -17.08 -3.35 7.13
CA GLU A 95 -16.55 -4.44 6.31
C GLU A 95 -15.29 -4.01 5.54
N LEU A 96 -15.25 -2.75 5.09
CA LEU A 96 -14.04 -2.17 4.51
C LEU A 96 -12.85 -2.22 5.48
N TYR A 97 -13.06 -1.88 6.75
CA TYR A 97 -12.02 -1.97 7.77
C TYR A 97 -11.59 -3.41 7.97
N LYS A 98 -12.52 -4.36 8.11
CA LYS A 98 -12.20 -5.78 8.30
C LYS A 98 -11.37 -6.36 7.15
N ILE A 99 -11.76 -6.07 5.90
CA ILE A 99 -11.05 -6.48 4.68
C ILE A 99 -9.64 -5.90 4.63
N LEU A 100 -9.46 -4.62 4.97
CA LEU A 100 -8.16 -3.96 4.89
C LEU A 100 -7.27 -4.27 6.11
N ASN A 101 -7.85 -4.34 7.30
CA ASN A 101 -7.13 -4.59 8.53
C ASN A 101 -6.52 -6.00 8.55
N LEU A 102 -7.19 -6.99 7.94
CA LEU A 102 -6.65 -8.34 7.69
C LEU A 102 -5.28 -8.32 6.98
N HIS A 103 -5.00 -7.24 6.24
CA HIS A 103 -3.82 -7.14 5.40
C HIS A 103 -2.79 -6.12 5.90
N TYR A 104 -3.17 -5.15 6.75
CA TYR A 104 -2.41 -3.90 6.81
C TYR A 104 -2.30 -3.16 8.16
N ASN A 105 -3.13 -3.47 9.17
CA ASN A 105 -2.99 -2.99 10.55
C ASN A 105 -2.82 -1.45 10.77
N ARG A 106 -3.44 -0.58 9.96
CA ARG A 106 -3.41 0.90 10.15
C ARG A 106 -4.65 1.59 9.56
N ASN A 107 -5.26 2.55 10.29
CA ASN A 107 -6.58 3.13 9.93
C ASN A 107 -6.55 4.56 9.35
N ASN A 108 -5.57 5.39 9.70
CA ASN A 108 -5.71 6.87 9.62
C ASN A 108 -5.93 7.47 8.23
N GLN A 109 -5.76 6.72 7.15
CA GLN A 109 -5.83 7.23 5.77
C GLN A 109 -6.91 6.55 4.91
N ILE A 110 -7.60 5.55 5.48
CA ILE A 110 -8.66 4.80 4.81
C ILE A 110 -9.87 5.72 4.58
N GLU A 111 -10.35 6.37 5.63
CA GLU A 111 -11.50 7.28 5.58
C GLU A 111 -11.28 8.45 4.62
N THR A 112 -10.11 9.10 4.67
CA THR A 112 -9.76 10.19 3.76
C THR A 112 -9.81 9.73 2.31
N THR A 113 -9.25 8.56 2.01
CA THR A 113 -9.31 8.02 0.65
C THR A 113 -10.75 7.73 0.23
N LEU A 114 -11.51 7.07 1.08
CA LEU A 114 -12.90 6.71 0.80
C LEU A 114 -13.74 7.96 0.49
N ARG A 115 -13.57 9.04 1.25
CA ARG A 115 -14.25 10.33 1.03
C ARG A 115 -13.91 10.95 -0.32
N GLU A 116 -12.67 10.85 -0.78
CA GLU A 116 -12.29 11.35 -2.11
C GLU A 116 -12.97 10.57 -3.25
N PHE A 117 -13.05 9.23 -3.11
CA PHE A 117 -13.82 8.39 -4.05
C PHE A 117 -15.30 8.73 -4.00
N PHE A 118 -15.89 8.82 -2.79
CA PHE A 118 -17.29 9.16 -2.60
C PHE A 118 -17.64 10.50 -3.26
N ARG A 119 -16.89 11.56 -2.96
CA ARG A 119 -17.14 12.91 -3.51
C ARG A 119 -17.08 12.91 -5.03
N ALA A 120 -16.10 12.23 -5.63
CA ALA A 120 -15.98 12.16 -7.07
C ALA A 120 -17.17 11.43 -7.73
N ILE A 121 -17.58 10.29 -7.17
CA ILE A 121 -18.69 9.49 -7.70
C ILE A 121 -20.03 10.19 -7.49
N ALA A 122 -20.25 10.82 -6.32
CA ALA A 122 -21.50 11.50 -5.99
C ALA A 122 -21.83 12.65 -6.95
N VAL A 123 -20.81 13.31 -7.51
CA VAL A 123 -20.98 14.37 -8.53
C VAL A 123 -20.84 13.86 -9.97
N GLY A 124 -20.72 12.53 -10.17
CA GLY A 124 -20.67 11.90 -11.49
C GLY A 124 -19.34 12.03 -12.24
N LYS A 125 -18.25 12.44 -11.58
CA LYS A 125 -16.91 12.54 -12.20
C LYS A 125 -16.35 11.19 -12.63
N ASP A 126 -16.86 10.08 -12.08
CA ASP A 126 -16.42 8.73 -12.41
C ASP A 126 -16.70 8.31 -13.87
N ARG A 127 -17.50 9.10 -14.59
CA ARG A 127 -17.74 8.96 -16.04
C ARG A 127 -16.64 9.57 -16.90
N GLU A 128 -15.79 10.42 -16.32
CA GLU A 128 -14.70 11.08 -17.04
C GLU A 128 -13.49 10.15 -17.20
N GLN A 129 -12.74 10.33 -18.29
CA GLN A 129 -11.47 9.64 -18.46
C GLN A 129 -10.48 10.11 -17.38
N SER A 130 -9.77 9.17 -16.75
CA SER A 130 -8.77 9.46 -15.72
C SER A 130 -9.30 10.14 -14.45
N TRP A 131 -10.58 9.99 -14.11
CA TRP A 131 -11.21 10.59 -12.92
C TRP A 131 -10.52 10.26 -11.58
N LYS A 132 -9.79 9.14 -11.52
CA LYS A 132 -9.02 8.74 -10.33
C LYS A 132 -7.68 9.49 -10.21
N LYS A 133 -7.19 10.15 -11.27
CA LYS A 133 -5.90 10.85 -11.28
C LYS A 133 -5.81 11.98 -10.22
N PRO A 134 -6.83 12.84 -10.03
CA PRO A 134 -6.86 13.79 -8.92
C PRO A 134 -6.83 13.10 -7.55
N ILE A 135 -7.58 12.01 -7.37
CA ILE A 135 -7.62 11.24 -6.13
C ILE A 135 -6.22 10.70 -5.80
N TYR A 136 -5.53 10.11 -6.78
CA TYR A 136 -4.16 9.61 -6.58
C TYR A 136 -3.18 10.71 -6.15
N LYS A 137 -3.36 11.95 -6.63
CA LYS A 137 -2.54 13.09 -6.19
C LYS A 137 -2.77 13.46 -4.73
N VAL A 138 -4.03 13.36 -4.25
CA VAL A 138 -4.34 13.60 -2.82
C VAL A 138 -3.72 12.50 -1.97
N ILE A 139 -3.93 11.23 -2.35
CA ILE A 139 -3.44 10.07 -1.59
C ILE A 139 -1.91 10.04 -1.55
N ALA A 140 -1.23 10.41 -2.63
CA ALA A 140 0.23 10.49 -2.65
C ALA A 140 0.81 11.51 -1.65
N ARG A 141 0.03 12.51 -1.23
CA ARG A 141 0.43 13.46 -0.17
C ARG A 141 0.19 12.93 1.24
N LEU A 142 -0.53 11.82 1.36
CA LEU A 142 -0.75 11.13 2.63
C LEU A 142 0.34 10.09 2.90
N ASP A 143 1.22 9.80 1.93
CA ASP A 143 2.38 8.94 2.17
C ASP A 143 3.22 9.51 3.32
N ASP A 144 3.58 8.63 4.24
CA ASP A 144 4.26 8.89 5.50
C ASP A 144 5.63 8.20 5.48
N ILE A 145 6.50 8.58 6.40
CA ILE A 145 7.82 7.96 6.53
C ILE A 145 7.62 6.51 7.01
N VAL A 146 8.17 5.55 6.26
CA VAL A 146 8.22 4.16 6.70
C VAL A 146 9.06 4.10 7.98
N PRO A 147 8.58 3.50 9.08
CA PRO A 147 9.33 3.47 10.34
C PRO A 147 10.66 2.75 10.19
N GLU A 148 11.69 3.26 10.86
CA GLU A 148 13.05 2.79 10.70
C GLU A 148 13.24 1.33 11.15
N TYR A 149 12.40 0.85 12.08
CA TYR A 149 12.41 -0.55 12.53
C TYR A 149 12.15 -1.55 11.41
N PHE A 150 11.49 -1.15 10.32
CA PHE A 150 11.35 -2.00 9.14
C PHE A 150 12.70 -2.35 8.52
N LYS A 151 13.80 -1.66 8.83
CA LYS A 151 15.14 -2.06 8.36
C LYS A 151 15.75 -3.19 9.17
N SER A 152 15.25 -3.45 10.39
CA SER A 152 15.73 -4.54 11.23
C SER A 152 15.34 -5.90 10.66
N GLN A 153 16.14 -6.94 10.96
CA GLN A 153 15.75 -8.34 10.69
C GLN A 153 14.59 -8.77 11.60
N ASP A 154 14.56 -8.25 12.83
CA ASP A 154 13.55 -8.55 13.85
C ASP A 154 12.39 -7.55 13.85
N TRP A 155 12.13 -6.92 12.71
CA TRP A 155 11.08 -5.90 12.55
C TRP A 155 9.68 -6.38 12.96
N MET A 156 9.45 -7.69 13.00
CA MET A 156 8.20 -8.28 13.46
C MET A 156 8.00 -8.19 14.98
N GLU A 157 9.08 -8.28 15.77
CA GLU A 157 8.98 -8.22 17.24
C GLU A 157 8.49 -6.83 17.68
N GLN A 158 8.79 -5.81 16.89
CA GLN A 158 8.38 -4.42 17.11
C GLN A 158 6.97 -4.08 16.58
N LEU A 159 6.20 -5.07 16.12
CA LEU A 159 4.77 -4.90 15.80
C LEU A 159 3.86 -5.14 17.02
N SER A 160 4.42 -5.63 18.13
CA SER A 160 3.68 -6.13 19.30
C SER A 160 3.32 -5.05 20.33
N ASP A 161 3.81 -3.82 20.14
CA ASP A 161 3.60 -2.68 21.05
C ASP A 161 2.63 -1.65 20.46
#